data_AF-A0A7S4IPJ4-F1
#
_entry.id   AF-A0A7S4IPJ4-F1
#
_cell.length_a   1.000
_cell.length_b   1.000
_cell.length_c   1.000
_cell.angle_alpha   90.00
_cell.angle_beta   90.00
_cell.angle_gamma   90.00
#
_symmetry.space_group_name_H-M   'P 1'
#
loop_
_entity.id
_entity.type
_entity.pdbx_description
1 polymer ?
#
loop_
_entity_poly.entity_id
_entity_poly.type
_entity_poly.pdbx_seq_one_letter_code
_entity_poly.pdbx_strand_id
1 'polypeptide(L)'
;SHLLFAHGGKADFRGADGAIFAFLSSPSLALNVMTQNATFELEGQKVQGSFMTAAHVVARTDQGRTFTLSMIADKVLEMKGYNAHTAYANGTCSGTGDFDLYYRGKITCDDVERHR
;
A
#
# COMPACT_ATOMS: atom_id res chain seq x y z
N SER A 1 -10.64 -5.11 7.80
CA SER A 1 -9.72 -5.84 6.90
C SER A 1 -9.81 -7.31 7.26
N HIS A 2 -10.35 -8.15 6.38
CA HIS A 2 -10.64 -9.56 6.68
C HIS A 2 -9.89 -10.44 5.69
N LEU A 3 -9.10 -11.40 6.18
CA LEU A 3 -8.52 -12.46 5.37
C LEU A 3 -9.45 -13.68 5.44
N LEU A 4 -9.85 -14.18 4.28
CA LEU A 4 -10.59 -15.42 4.13
C LEU A 4 -9.60 -16.53 3.76
N PHE A 5 -9.52 -17.58 4.56
CA PHE A 5 -8.69 -18.75 4.29
C PHE A 5 -9.43 -19.76 3.42
N ALA A 6 -8.68 -20.62 2.72
CA ALA A 6 -9.20 -21.61 1.78
C ALA A 6 -10.23 -22.60 2.37
N HIS A 7 -10.27 -22.75 3.70
CA HIS A 7 -11.22 -23.62 4.41
C HIS A 7 -12.21 -22.86 5.29
N GLY A 8 -12.57 -21.63 4.90
CA GLY A 8 -13.63 -20.85 5.57
C GLY A 8 -13.20 -20.18 6.89
N GLY A 9 -11.93 -20.29 7.27
CA GLY A 9 -11.37 -19.50 8.36
C GLY A 9 -11.41 -18.01 8.02
N LYS A 10 -11.62 -17.16 9.02
CA LYS A 10 -11.54 -15.71 8.90
C LYS A 10 -10.52 -15.20 9.92
N ALA A 11 -9.55 -14.41 9.48
CA ALA A 11 -8.66 -13.67 10.38
C ALA A 11 -8.74 -12.18 10.09
N ASP A 12 -8.58 -11.40 11.15
CA ASP A 12 -8.38 -9.97 11.06
C ASP A 12 -6.90 -9.70 11.25
N PHE A 13 -6.29 -8.97 10.33
CA PHE A 13 -4.94 -8.46 10.56
C PHE A 13 -5.02 -7.35 11.60
N ARG A 14 -4.43 -7.62 12.76
CA ARG A 14 -4.20 -6.67 13.85
C ARG A 14 -2.70 -6.57 14.02
N GLY A 15 -2.13 -5.40 13.77
CA GLY A 15 -0.73 -5.10 14.07
C GLY A 15 -0.59 -4.30 15.36
N ALA A 16 0.64 -4.12 15.81
CA ALA A 16 0.97 -3.08 16.77
C ALA A 16 0.85 -1.69 16.11
N ASP A 17 0.45 -0.70 16.89
CA ASP A 17 0.26 0.68 16.43
C ASP A 17 1.55 1.26 15.85
N GLY A 18 1.49 1.77 14.61
CA GLY A 18 2.62 2.37 13.91
C GLY A 18 3.71 1.38 13.46
N ALA A 19 3.51 0.07 13.68
CA ALA A 19 4.48 -0.94 13.28
C ALA A 19 4.17 -1.48 11.87
N ILE A 20 5.25 -1.84 11.16
CA ILE A 20 5.19 -2.48 9.85
C ILE A 20 5.34 -3.99 10.02
N PHE A 21 4.43 -4.76 9.44
CA PHE A 21 4.48 -6.22 9.41
C PHE A 21 4.56 -6.73 7.98
N ALA A 22 5.25 -7.86 7.78
CA ALA A 22 5.23 -8.60 6.53
C ALA A 22 3.89 -9.34 6.39
N PHE A 23 3.05 -8.88 5.47
CA PHE A 23 1.72 -9.42 5.20
C PHE A 23 1.75 -10.58 4.20
N LEU A 24 2.61 -10.47 3.19
CA LEU A 24 2.81 -11.50 2.18
C LEU A 24 4.30 -11.57 1.83
N SER A 25 4.82 -12.79 1.73
CA SER A 25 6.17 -13.05 1.25
C SER A 25 6.16 -14.28 0.35
N SER A 26 6.66 -14.11 -0.86
CA SER A 26 6.90 -15.15 -1.85
C SER A 26 8.20 -14.85 -2.60
N PRO A 27 8.74 -15.78 -3.42
CA PRO A 27 9.99 -15.56 -4.15
C PRO A 27 10.00 -14.33 -5.07
N SER A 28 8.84 -13.89 -5.56
CA SER A 28 8.71 -12.78 -6.51
C SER A 28 7.86 -11.62 -5.98
N LEU A 29 7.35 -11.69 -4.75
CA LEU A 29 6.47 -10.67 -4.19
C LEU A 29 6.62 -10.57 -2.67
N ALA A 30 6.84 -9.35 -2.18
CA ALA A 30 6.77 -9.01 -0.77
C ALA A 30 5.81 -7.83 -0.58
N LEU A 31 4.92 -7.93 0.41
CA LEU A 31 4.02 -6.87 0.84
C LEU A 31 4.23 -6.63 2.34
N ASN A 32 4.59 -5.41 2.69
CA ASN A 32 4.73 -4.95 4.07
C ASN A 32 3.73 -3.83 4.34
N VAL A 33 3.01 -3.89 5.46
CA VAL A 33 1.91 -2.98 5.75
C VAL A 33 2.08 -2.39 7.15
N MET A 34 1.89 -1.08 7.26
CA MET A 34 1.75 -0.38 8.54
C MET A 34 0.28 -0.33 8.95
N THR A 35 0.02 -0.63 10.22
CA THR A 35 -1.31 -0.43 10.82
C THR A 35 -1.23 0.61 11.92
N GLN A 36 -2.19 1.55 11.94
CA GLN A 36 -2.31 2.54 13.01
C GLN A 36 -3.68 2.46 13.67
N ASN A 37 -3.70 2.61 14.98
CA ASN A 37 -4.92 2.66 15.77
C ASN A 37 -5.73 3.92 15.42
N ALA A 38 -7.05 3.77 15.40
CA ALA A 38 -7.96 4.85 15.12
C ALA A 38 -9.27 4.67 15.89
N THR A 39 -9.89 5.80 16.23
CA THR A 39 -11.29 5.83 16.67
C THR A 39 -12.12 6.41 15.54
N PHE A 40 -13.16 5.70 15.11
CA PHE A 40 -14.03 6.13 14.02
C PHE A 40 -15.50 5.86 14.36
N GLU A 41 -16.40 6.58 13.70
CA GLU A 41 -17.84 6.36 13.86
C GLU A 41 -18.35 5.33 12.84
N LEU A 42 -19.06 4.33 13.32
CA LEU A 42 -19.73 3.31 12.52
C LEU A 42 -21.18 3.21 12.99
N GLU A 43 -22.13 3.51 12.10
CA GLU A 43 -23.57 3.48 12.38
C GLU A 43 -23.97 4.28 13.64
N GLY A 44 -23.35 5.45 13.83
CA GLY A 44 -23.60 6.34 14.98
C GLY A 44 -22.92 5.92 16.29
N GLN A 45 -22.10 4.87 16.26
CA GLN A 45 -21.32 4.40 17.41
C GLN A 45 -19.84 4.67 17.23
N LYS A 46 -19.16 5.10 18.31
CA LYS A 46 -17.70 5.24 18.32
C LYS A 46 -17.04 3.87 18.50
N VAL A 47 -16.21 3.49 17.54
CA VAL A 47 -15.51 2.21 17.50
C VAL A 47 -14.01 2.45 17.60
N GLN A 48 -13.34 1.70 18.47
CA GLN A 48 -11.88 1.64 18.50
C GLN A 48 -11.41 0.50 17.60
N GLY A 49 -10.55 0.82 16.64
CA GLY A 49 -9.99 -0.14 15.71
C GLY A 49 -8.64 0.33 15.19
N SER A 50 -8.29 -0.17 14.01
CA SER A 50 -7.04 0.18 13.34
C SER A 50 -7.24 0.21 11.83
N PHE A 51 -6.56 1.12 11.14
CA PHE A 51 -6.50 1.20 9.68
C PHE A 51 -5.11 0.80 9.19
N MET A 52 -5.04 0.36 7.94
CA MET A 52 -3.76 0.24 7.23
C MET A 52 -3.42 1.61 6.66
N THR A 53 -2.27 2.16 7.05
CA THR A 53 -1.90 3.55 6.73
C THR A 53 -0.71 3.65 5.81
N ALA A 54 0.05 2.57 5.65
CA ALA A 54 1.06 2.46 4.60
C ALA A 54 1.17 1.04 4.05
N ALA A 55 1.54 0.93 2.79
CA ALA A 55 1.84 -0.35 2.14
C ALA A 55 3.09 -0.20 1.27
N HIS A 56 4.01 -1.16 1.39
CA HIS A 56 5.25 -1.23 0.65
C HIS A 56 5.33 -2.57 -0.08
N VAL A 57 5.48 -2.50 -1.39
CA VAL A 57 5.55 -3.67 -2.28
C VAL A 57 6.93 -3.74 -2.90
N VAL A 58 7.50 -4.94 -2.92
CA VAL A 58 8.62 -5.29 -3.79
C VAL A 58 8.17 -6.48 -4.63
N ALA A 59 8.26 -6.35 -5.94
CA ALA A 59 7.89 -7.41 -6.88
C ALA A 59 9.03 -7.64 -7.89
N ARG A 60 9.12 -8.87 -8.40
CA ARG A 60 9.98 -9.21 -9.53
C ARG A 60 9.12 -9.43 -10.76
N THR A 61 9.38 -8.67 -11.83
CA THR A 61 8.68 -8.83 -13.10
C THR A 61 9.13 -10.09 -13.82
N ASP A 62 8.35 -10.54 -14.81
CA ASP A 62 8.69 -11.70 -15.64
C ASP A 62 10.00 -11.51 -16.42
N GLN A 63 10.39 -10.26 -16.67
CA GLN A 63 11.66 -9.88 -17.27
C GLN A 63 12.81 -9.79 -16.26
N GLY A 64 12.59 -10.18 -15.00
CA GLY A 64 13.58 -10.20 -13.94
C GLY A 64 13.90 -8.84 -13.32
N ARG A 65 13.15 -7.78 -13.63
CA ARG A 65 13.34 -6.44 -13.03
C ARG A 65 12.71 -6.38 -11.64
N THR A 66 13.33 -5.64 -10.73
CA THR A 66 12.73 -5.33 -9.43
C THR A 66 11.85 -4.10 -9.56
N PHE A 67 10.59 -4.23 -9.16
CA PHE A 67 9.62 -3.15 -9.07
C PHE A 67 9.35 -2.87 -7.60
N THR A 68 9.42 -1.60 -7.19
CA THR A 68 9.08 -1.18 -5.84
C THR A 68 7.93 -0.18 -5.88
N LEU A 69 7.06 -0.22 -4.87
CA LEU A 69 5.96 0.71 -4.70
C LEU A 69 5.77 1.00 -3.20
N SER A 70 5.65 2.26 -2.84
CA SER A 70 5.32 2.73 -1.50
C SER A 70 4.08 3.61 -1.55
N MET A 71 3.10 3.28 -0.72
CA MET A 71 1.84 3.98 -0.59
C MET A 71 1.68 4.45 0.86
N ILE A 72 1.29 5.71 1.05
CA ILE A 72 1.02 6.28 2.38
C ILE A 72 -0.37 6.94 2.31
N ALA A 73 -1.29 6.48 3.16
CA ALA A 73 -2.69 6.89 3.15
C ALA A 73 -2.86 8.38 3.51
N ASP A 74 -2.01 8.93 4.38
CA ASP A 74 -2.14 10.30 4.89
C ASP A 74 -1.50 11.37 3.99
N LYS A 75 -0.59 11.00 3.06
CA LYS A 75 -0.05 11.95 2.06
C LYS A 75 -1.12 12.48 1.09
N VAL A 76 -2.29 11.85 1.10
CA VAL A 76 -3.49 12.23 0.34
C VAL A 76 -4.21 13.43 0.96
N LEU A 77 -4.07 13.64 2.27
CA LEU A 77 -4.82 14.66 3.00
C LEU A 77 -4.15 16.05 2.94
N GLU A 78 -2.86 16.13 2.58
CA GLU A 78 -2.13 17.39 2.45
C GLU A 78 -2.23 18.02 1.05
N MET A 79 -2.72 17.27 0.05
CA MET A 79 -2.99 17.79 -1.29
C MET A 79 -4.33 18.54 -1.29
N LYS A 80 -4.27 19.82 -0.92
CA LYS A 80 -5.39 20.78 -0.89
C LYS A 80 -6.34 20.60 -2.10
N GLY A 81 -7.51 20.01 -1.86
CA GLY A 81 -8.63 20.02 -2.79
C GLY A 81 -8.97 18.68 -3.46
N TYR A 82 -8.23 17.60 -3.18
CA TYR A 82 -8.63 16.25 -3.61
C TYR A 82 -9.36 15.51 -2.50
N ASN A 83 -10.51 14.91 -2.84
CA ASN A 83 -11.28 14.06 -1.92
C ASN A 83 -10.37 12.98 -1.33
N ALA A 84 -10.63 12.63 -0.06
CA ALA A 84 -9.89 11.72 0.84
C ALA A 84 -9.74 10.24 0.37
N HIS A 85 -9.74 10.00 -0.95
CA HIS A 85 -9.69 8.70 -1.61
C HIS A 85 -8.62 8.63 -2.71
N THR A 86 -7.76 9.64 -2.83
CA THR A 86 -6.73 9.69 -3.87
C THR A 86 -5.38 9.20 -3.35
N ALA A 87 -5.17 7.89 -3.32
CA ALA A 87 -3.88 7.32 -2.92
C ALA A 87 -2.73 7.87 -3.80
N TYR A 88 -1.75 8.50 -3.17
CA TYR A 88 -0.44 8.78 -3.77
C TYR A 88 0.48 7.59 -3.50
N ALA A 89 1.17 7.15 -4.53
CA ALA A 89 2.22 6.15 -4.43
C ALA A 89 3.45 6.62 -5.19
N ASN A 90 4.61 6.21 -4.73
CA ASN A 90 5.83 6.34 -5.51
C ASN A 90 6.58 5.02 -5.53
N GLY A 91 7.49 4.89 -6.47
CA GLY A 91 8.17 3.64 -6.67
C GLY A 91 9.30 3.76 -7.66
N THR A 92 9.95 2.62 -7.87
CA THR A 92 11.05 2.51 -8.82
C THR A 92 10.90 1.24 -9.62
N CYS A 93 11.46 1.25 -10.82
CA CYS A 93 11.75 0.02 -11.52
C CYS A 93 13.24 -0.06 -11.86
N SER A 94 13.84 -1.21 -11.55
CA SER A 94 15.27 -1.45 -11.67
C SER A 94 15.76 -1.11 -13.07
N GLY A 95 16.63 -0.10 -13.16
CA GLY A 95 17.31 0.31 -14.39
C GLY A 95 16.63 1.44 -15.17
N THR A 96 15.41 1.84 -14.80
CA THR A 96 14.65 2.87 -15.54
C THR A 96 14.53 4.19 -14.78
N GLY A 97 14.13 4.18 -13.51
CA GLY A 97 14.00 5.41 -12.73
C GLY A 97 12.93 5.33 -11.65
N ASP A 98 12.58 6.51 -11.13
CA ASP A 98 11.54 6.68 -10.12
C ASP A 98 10.24 7.14 -10.80
N PHE A 99 9.10 6.83 -10.20
CA PHE A 99 7.80 7.25 -10.70
C PHE A 99 6.85 7.61 -9.57
N ASP A 100 5.89 8.47 -9.89
CA ASP A 100 4.74 8.79 -9.05
C ASP A 100 3.46 8.24 -9.69
N LEU A 101 2.61 7.67 -8.85
CA LEU A 101 1.27 7.21 -9.21
C LEU A 101 0.24 7.97 -8.38
N TYR A 102 -0.74 8.49 -9.10
CA TYR A 102 -1.90 9.16 -8.54
C TYR A 102 -3.15 8.30 -8.75
N TYR A 103 -4.30 8.76 -8.26
CA TYR A 103 -5.57 8.03 -8.34
C TYR A 103 -5.87 7.50 -9.75
N ARG A 104 -6.10 6.18 -9.84
CA ARG A 104 -6.32 5.42 -11.10
C ARG A 104 -5.16 5.47 -12.10
N GLY A 105 -3.97 5.87 -11.67
CA GLY A 105 -2.76 5.80 -12.47
C GLY A 105 -2.39 4.34 -12.78
N LYS A 106 -1.90 4.12 -14.00
CA LYS A 106 -1.29 2.86 -14.43
C LYS A 106 0.13 3.18 -14.88
N ILE A 107 1.08 2.34 -14.50
CA ILE A 107 2.45 2.42 -14.98
C ILE A 107 2.97 1.03 -15.28
N THR A 108 3.78 0.93 -16.32
CA THR A 108 4.61 -0.25 -16.57
C THR A 108 6.07 0.14 -16.38
N CYS A 109 6.92 -0.83 -16.09
CA CYS A 109 8.36 -0.58 -15.98
C CYS A 109 8.98 -0.02 -17.26
N ASP A 110 8.33 -0.21 -18.42
CA ASP A 110 8.79 0.30 -19.72
C ASP A 110 8.43 1.77 -19.92
N ASP A 111 7.44 2.28 -19.19
CA ASP A 111 7.03 3.69 -19.23
C ASP A 111 7.88 4.59 -18.30
N VAL A 112 8.71 3.98 -17.45
CA VAL A 112 9.55 4.72 -16.50
C VAL A 112 10.80 5.19 -17.24
N GLU A 113 10.98 6.50 -17.36
CA GLU A 113 12.19 7.08 -17.95
C GLU A 113 13.10 7.66 -16.87
N ARG A 114 14.41 7.60 -17.11
CA ARG A 114 15.40 8.14 -16.18
C ARG A 114 15.44 9.65 -16.32
N HIS A 115 14.94 10.39 -15.33
CA HIS A 115 15.22 11.83 -15.25
C HIS A 115 16.72 12.02 -15.05
N ARG A 116 17.37 12.64 -16.05
CA ARG A 116 18.78 13.05 -16.04
C ARG A 116 18.93 14.44 -15.46
#